data_AF-A0A2V8EWY4-F1
#
_entry.id   AF-A0A2V8EWY4-F1
#
_cell.length_a   1.000
_cell.length_b   1.000
_cell.length_c   1.000
_cell.angle_alpha   90.00
_cell.angle_beta   90.00
_cell.angle_gamma   90.00
#
_symmetry.space_group_name_H-M   'P 1'
#
loop_
_entity.id
_entity.type
_entity.pdbx_description
1 polymer ?
#
loop_
_entity_poly.entity_id
_entity_poly.type
_entity_poly.pdbx_seq_one_letter_code
_entity_poly.pdbx_strand_id
1 'polypeptide(L)'
;MKTRPSSFWCLAMLAAGTAAFAAGQDNRYPGAGHVPESQPGWQRFETEADPAAPFDEAQGGRTARGTPVAKRNEHCFPAETRNLFHQVDMVASGPGGRLEPFDYTDGGGVGEDGRAAIRGQNTWILWGEGNEAFWGWLQEQGYGLVDFLVLLDSRKRDTRFKTGGGMINQPGMRAQKSREHELYKLLGLYLDQKDGDSIVMQQPKTDIDAATGRLARRPEPPTPHPTRLFEAGDEAFYRKVVERLPQDGVDVTIYGYPSGVVGLRLIPNPDFFGATPEADKARRYWKERVVGAGDAYYDNPAIQVDPNLVRPFRVSMSCGYCHIGPHPLNPPADPNNPTWANLSSIIGNQYWTAPKLFANLTKPDNFLYQFLASQQPGTVDTSLISTDHINNANTITAVFDVPARLERAKLNPPERQSAANLTFRGLEDGDRKVTPRHTPRVLVDGADSIGVFGALARVYLNIGTFPEEWARPPRTTASRISRRSLRTPARRRAPASRHR
;
A
#
# COMPACT_ATOMS: atom_id res chain seq x y z
N MET A 1 -72.65 -45.13 -1.00
CA MET A 1 -72.59 -46.35 -0.16
C MET A 1 -71.82 -47.41 -0.93
N LYS A 2 -70.89 -48.13 -0.26
CA LYS A 2 -70.13 -49.33 -0.72
C LYS A 2 -68.61 -49.13 -0.81
N THR A 3 -67.95 -49.62 0.24
CA THR A 3 -66.87 -50.64 0.24
C THR A 3 -65.80 -50.60 -0.87
N ARG A 4 -64.53 -50.53 -0.42
CA ARG A 4 -63.32 -50.91 -1.17
C ARG A 4 -63.35 -52.38 -1.62
N PRO A 5 -62.74 -52.67 -2.78
CA PRO A 5 -61.74 -53.75 -2.89
C PRO A 5 -60.50 -53.26 -3.68
N SER A 6 -59.29 -53.42 -3.16
CA SER A 6 -58.33 -54.52 -3.42
C SER A 6 -57.38 -54.29 -4.60
N SER A 7 -56.10 -54.18 -4.27
CA SER A 7 -54.94 -54.79 -4.96
C SER A 7 -54.87 -54.69 -6.48
N PHE A 8 -54.05 -53.79 -6.99
CA PHE A 8 -53.06 -54.01 -8.06
C PHE A 8 -52.08 -52.82 -8.00
N TRP A 9 -50.79 -53.05 -8.23
CA TRP A 9 -49.66 -52.10 -8.18
C TRP A 9 -48.81 -52.03 -6.90
N CYS A 10 -48.71 -53.14 -6.18
CA CYS A 10 -47.59 -53.40 -5.27
C CYS A 10 -46.58 -54.34 -5.94
N LEU A 11 -46.01 -53.97 -7.09
CA LEU A 11 -44.86 -54.70 -7.68
C LEU A 11 -44.09 -53.90 -8.76
N ALA A 12 -43.94 -52.58 -8.58
CA ALA A 12 -43.09 -51.76 -9.44
C ALA A 12 -42.13 -50.83 -8.65
N MET A 13 -42.04 -50.98 -7.33
CA MET A 13 -41.18 -50.14 -6.46
C MET A 13 -40.02 -50.89 -5.78
N LEU A 14 -39.70 -52.12 -6.20
CA LEU A 14 -38.66 -52.92 -5.53
C LEU A 14 -37.65 -53.61 -6.46
N ALA A 15 -37.60 -53.23 -7.74
CA ALA A 15 -36.63 -53.77 -8.71
C ALA A 15 -35.95 -52.69 -9.57
N ALA A 16 -35.76 -51.48 -9.02
CA ALA A 16 -34.87 -50.47 -9.60
C ALA A 16 -33.77 -50.04 -8.60
N GLY A 17 -33.59 -50.81 -7.53
CA GLY A 17 -32.39 -50.76 -6.70
C GLY A 17 -31.39 -51.79 -7.20
N THR A 18 -30.41 -51.34 -8.01
CA THR A 18 -29.04 -51.90 -8.14
C THR A 18 -28.23 -51.34 -9.32
N ALA A 19 -28.69 -50.33 -10.06
CA ALA A 19 -27.92 -49.78 -11.19
C ALA A 19 -27.85 -48.25 -11.20
N ALA A 20 -27.28 -47.65 -10.15
CA ALA A 20 -26.70 -46.31 -10.20
C ALA A 20 -25.81 -46.00 -8.97
N PHE A 21 -25.02 -46.97 -8.49
CA PHE A 21 -23.87 -46.67 -7.63
C PHE A 21 -22.62 -46.67 -8.51
N ALA A 22 -22.52 -45.68 -9.41
CA ALA A 22 -21.34 -45.42 -10.21
C ALA A 22 -21.34 -43.97 -10.68
N ALA A 23 -20.94 -43.08 -9.78
CA ALA A 23 -20.18 -41.85 -10.02
C ALA A 23 -20.27 -41.02 -8.75
N GLY A 24 -19.17 -40.93 -8.00
CA GLY A 24 -19.08 -40.12 -6.80
C GLY A 24 -19.45 -38.67 -7.13
N GLN A 25 -20.51 -38.17 -6.51
CA GLN A 25 -20.61 -36.75 -6.28
C GLN A 25 -19.56 -36.41 -5.22
N ASP A 26 -18.40 -35.95 -5.69
CA ASP A 26 -17.51 -35.11 -4.91
C ASP A 26 -18.37 -34.03 -4.27
N ASN A 27 -18.58 -34.14 -2.96
CA ASN A 27 -19.21 -33.11 -2.16
C ASN A 27 -18.21 -31.95 -2.10
N ARG A 28 -18.19 -31.14 -3.18
CA ARG A 28 -17.34 -29.96 -3.29
C ARG A 28 -17.71 -29.02 -2.16
N TYR A 29 -16.72 -28.67 -1.36
CA TYR A 29 -16.77 -27.64 -0.34
C TYR A 29 -17.51 -26.40 -0.90
N PRO A 30 -18.64 -25.95 -0.31
CA PRO A 30 -19.38 -24.79 -0.82
C PRO A 30 -18.65 -23.45 -0.60
N GLY A 31 -17.50 -23.46 0.10
CA GLY A 31 -16.65 -22.29 0.32
C GLY A 31 -15.67 -22.06 -0.82
N ALA A 32 -16.18 -21.71 -1.99
CA ALA A 32 -15.53 -20.89 -3.01
C ALA A 32 -16.64 -20.61 -4.01
N GLY A 33 -17.05 -19.34 -4.11
CA GLY A 33 -18.12 -18.92 -5.00
C GLY A 33 -17.97 -19.55 -6.38
N HIS A 34 -19.10 -19.93 -6.98
CA HIS A 34 -19.16 -20.30 -8.39
C HIS A 34 -18.20 -19.39 -9.16
N VAL A 35 -17.14 -19.96 -9.75
CA VAL A 35 -16.31 -19.21 -10.69
C VAL A 35 -17.29 -18.75 -11.75
N PRO A 36 -17.61 -17.44 -11.83
CA PRO A 36 -18.56 -16.98 -12.83
C PRO A 36 -18.00 -17.44 -14.17
N GLU A 37 -18.82 -18.09 -15.00
CA GLU A 37 -18.39 -18.30 -16.37
C GLU A 37 -18.00 -16.94 -16.93
N SER A 38 -16.76 -16.84 -17.42
CA SER A 38 -16.21 -15.61 -17.96
C SER A 38 -17.22 -15.06 -18.97
N GLN A 39 -17.81 -13.90 -18.65
CA GLN A 39 -18.84 -13.32 -19.50
C GLN A 39 -18.29 -13.17 -20.94
N PRO A 40 -19.09 -13.46 -21.98
CA PRO A 40 -18.65 -13.30 -23.36
C PRO A 40 -17.98 -11.93 -23.58
N GLY A 41 -16.71 -11.93 -24.03
CA GLY A 41 -15.91 -10.71 -24.15
C GLY A 41 -14.79 -10.55 -23.11
N TRP A 42 -14.75 -11.38 -22.05
CA TRP A 42 -13.57 -11.49 -21.18
C TRP A 42 -12.34 -12.02 -21.92
N GLN A 43 -12.50 -12.74 -23.04
CA GLN A 43 -11.38 -13.14 -23.91
C GLN A 43 -10.67 -11.94 -24.58
N ARG A 44 -11.21 -10.71 -24.44
CA ARG A 44 -10.64 -9.47 -24.97
C ARG A 44 -9.69 -8.76 -24.01
N PHE A 45 -9.34 -9.34 -22.86
CA PHE A 45 -8.22 -8.81 -22.08
C PHE A 45 -6.95 -9.06 -22.87
N GLU A 46 -6.48 -7.98 -23.51
CA GLU A 46 -5.27 -7.94 -24.32
C GLU A 46 -4.12 -8.59 -23.56
N THR A 47 -3.56 -9.64 -24.16
CA THR A 47 -2.32 -10.28 -23.72
C THR A 47 -1.09 -9.50 -24.18
N GLU A 48 -1.32 -8.44 -24.95
CA GLU A 48 -0.31 -7.52 -25.44
C GLU A 48 -0.30 -6.29 -24.54
N ALA A 49 0.91 -5.84 -24.19
CA ALA A 49 1.05 -4.56 -23.50
C ALA A 49 0.45 -3.47 -24.39
N ASP A 50 -0.48 -2.68 -23.85
CA ASP A 50 -1.06 -1.54 -24.57
C ASP A 50 0.09 -0.65 -25.08
N PRO A 51 0.31 -0.57 -26.41
CA PRO A 51 1.43 0.18 -26.97
C PRO A 51 1.28 1.69 -26.72
N ALA A 52 0.07 2.17 -26.42
CA ALA A 52 -0.18 3.53 -26.00
C ALA A 52 0.07 3.76 -24.50
N ALA A 53 0.20 2.66 -23.70
CA ALA A 53 0.86 2.56 -22.39
C ALA A 53 1.64 3.81 -21.94
N PRO A 54 1.26 4.61 -20.91
CA PRO A 54 2.21 5.61 -20.45
C PRO A 54 3.40 4.88 -19.79
N PHE A 55 4.57 5.51 -19.76
CA PHE A 55 5.60 5.06 -18.84
C PHE A 55 5.23 5.53 -17.44
N ASP A 56 5.60 4.77 -16.41
CA ASP A 56 5.54 5.28 -15.04
C ASP A 56 6.45 6.52 -14.94
N GLU A 57 6.15 7.48 -14.07
CA GLU A 57 6.86 8.75 -13.96
C GLU A 57 8.39 8.56 -13.88
N ALA A 58 8.83 7.54 -13.14
CA ALA A 58 10.23 7.20 -12.96
C ALA A 58 10.89 6.69 -14.26
N GLN A 59 10.24 5.85 -15.07
CA GLN A 59 10.75 5.41 -16.37
C GLN A 59 10.58 6.46 -17.48
N GLY A 60 9.47 7.22 -17.40
CA GLY A 60 9.12 8.27 -18.34
C GLY A 60 10.05 9.48 -18.24
N GLY A 61 10.59 9.73 -17.05
CA GLY A 61 11.48 10.86 -16.79
C GLY A 61 10.75 12.20 -16.76
N ARG A 62 9.44 12.20 -16.49
CA ARG A 62 8.63 13.41 -16.46
C ARG A 62 7.34 13.20 -15.67
N THR A 63 6.92 14.20 -14.91
CA THR A 63 5.62 14.20 -14.22
C THR A 63 4.45 14.32 -15.19
N ALA A 64 3.23 14.03 -14.71
CA ALA A 64 2.01 14.24 -15.48
C ALA A 64 1.82 15.71 -15.92
N ARG A 65 2.32 16.69 -15.15
CA ARG A 65 2.29 18.12 -15.51
C ARG A 65 3.45 18.56 -16.40
N GLY A 66 4.34 17.64 -16.79
CA GLY A 66 5.41 17.89 -17.74
C GLY A 66 6.74 18.29 -17.11
N THR A 67 6.88 18.29 -15.78
CA THR A 67 8.15 18.60 -15.12
C THR A 67 9.16 17.47 -15.33
N PRO A 68 10.37 17.74 -15.85
CA PRO A 68 11.40 16.72 -16.01
C PRO A 68 11.82 16.11 -14.67
N VAL A 69 11.93 14.79 -14.62
CA VAL A 69 12.49 14.04 -13.49
C VAL A 69 13.54 13.04 -13.99
N ALA A 70 14.46 12.66 -13.12
CA ALA A 70 15.51 11.70 -13.45
C ALA A 70 14.91 10.32 -13.71
N LYS A 71 15.34 9.70 -14.81
CA LYS A 71 14.90 8.35 -15.15
C LYS A 71 15.48 7.33 -14.18
N ARG A 72 14.63 6.42 -13.70
CA ARG A 72 14.98 5.33 -12.79
C ARG A 72 14.39 4.03 -13.32
N ASN A 73 15.08 2.92 -13.10
CA ASN A 73 14.62 1.57 -13.42
C ASN A 73 14.48 0.75 -12.13
N GLU A 74 14.10 -0.52 -12.24
CA GLU A 74 13.91 -1.42 -11.08
C GLU A 74 15.15 -1.54 -10.19
N HIS A 75 16.36 -1.39 -10.75
CA HIS A 75 17.60 -1.48 -9.99
C HIS A 75 17.84 -0.23 -9.12
N CYS A 76 17.17 0.88 -9.42
CA CYS A 76 17.25 2.12 -8.63
C CYS A 76 16.52 2.03 -7.29
N PHE A 77 15.83 0.93 -6.98
CA PHE A 77 15.01 0.77 -5.79
C PHE A 77 15.41 -0.48 -4.99
N PRO A 78 16.67 -0.62 -4.54
CA PRO A 78 17.03 -1.74 -3.69
C PRO A 78 16.28 -1.65 -2.35
N ALA A 79 15.68 -2.76 -1.94
CA ALA A 79 14.98 -2.86 -0.66
C ALA A 79 15.97 -2.75 0.51
N GLU A 80 15.60 -1.98 1.53
CA GLU A 80 16.40 -1.79 2.75
C GLU A 80 16.67 -3.14 3.42
N THR A 81 17.94 -3.43 3.70
CA THR A 81 18.43 -4.75 4.11
C THR A 81 18.69 -4.86 5.62
N ARG A 82 18.84 -3.72 6.29
CA ARG A 82 19.07 -3.65 7.73
C ARG A 82 17.79 -3.99 8.49
N ASN A 83 17.91 -4.65 9.64
CA ASN A 83 16.78 -4.97 10.49
C ASN A 83 16.32 -3.74 11.31
N LEU A 84 15.76 -2.74 10.63
CA LEU A 84 15.40 -1.44 11.22
C LEU A 84 14.16 -1.51 12.12
N PHE A 85 13.23 -2.44 11.82
CA PHE A 85 11.99 -2.62 12.57
C PHE A 85 12.03 -3.83 13.51
N HIS A 86 13.21 -4.24 13.98
CA HIS A 86 13.39 -5.40 14.85
C HIS A 86 12.57 -5.36 16.15
N GLN A 87 12.14 -4.16 16.58
CA GLN A 87 11.29 -3.98 17.77
C GLN A 87 9.80 -4.04 17.44
N VAL A 88 9.41 -3.92 16.18
CA VAL A 88 8.02 -4.12 15.74
C VAL A 88 7.76 -5.62 15.73
N ASP A 89 6.57 -6.04 16.16
CA ASP A 89 6.17 -7.45 16.21
C ASP A 89 7.01 -8.33 17.15
N MET A 90 7.40 -7.78 18.31
CA MET A 90 8.07 -8.59 19.34
C MET A 90 7.23 -9.81 19.73
N VAL A 91 7.90 -10.95 19.84
CA VAL A 91 7.30 -12.24 20.18
C VAL A 91 7.53 -12.56 21.66
N ALA A 92 6.61 -13.30 22.27
CA ALA A 92 6.81 -13.77 23.65
C ALA A 92 7.80 -14.95 23.64
N SER A 93 8.75 -14.96 24.58
CA SER A 93 9.74 -16.05 24.76
C SER A 93 9.12 -17.41 25.17
N GLY A 94 7.79 -17.49 25.23
CA GLY A 94 6.99 -18.62 25.70
C GLY A 94 5.63 -18.14 26.22
N PRO A 95 4.71 -19.05 26.61
CA PRO A 95 3.45 -18.68 27.23
C PRO A 95 3.67 -17.80 28.48
N GLY A 96 3.18 -16.56 28.46
CA GLY A 96 3.40 -15.58 29.54
C GLY A 96 4.83 -15.05 29.67
N GLY A 97 5.71 -15.35 28.70
CA GLY A 97 7.10 -14.93 28.68
C GLY A 97 7.28 -13.44 28.37
N ARG A 98 8.53 -12.96 28.52
CA ARG A 98 8.90 -11.59 28.16
C ARG A 98 8.83 -11.44 26.64
N LEU A 99 8.40 -10.27 26.18
CA LEU A 99 8.48 -9.93 24.76
C LEU A 99 9.92 -9.62 24.34
N GLU A 100 10.30 -10.11 23.17
CA GLU A 100 11.59 -9.89 22.56
C GLU A 100 11.51 -9.80 21.03
N PRO A 101 12.46 -9.08 20.39
CA PRO A 101 12.61 -9.11 18.93
C PRO A 101 12.61 -10.53 18.38
N PHE A 102 11.97 -10.75 17.24
CA PHE A 102 12.10 -12.01 16.53
C PHE A 102 13.57 -12.23 16.09
N ASP A 103 14.11 -13.40 16.41
CA ASP A 103 15.47 -13.77 16.05
C ASP A 103 15.49 -14.34 14.62
N TYR A 104 16.06 -13.57 13.69
CA TYR A 104 16.26 -13.99 12.30
C TYR A 104 17.57 -14.78 12.10
N THR A 105 18.31 -15.10 13.16
CA THR A 105 19.60 -15.79 13.06
C THR A 105 19.45 -17.31 13.07
N ASP A 106 20.37 -18.01 12.41
CA ASP A 106 20.48 -19.47 12.37
C ASP A 106 21.72 -20.00 13.12
N GLY A 107 22.28 -19.18 14.03
CA GLY A 107 23.51 -19.46 14.75
C GLY A 107 24.80 -19.00 14.04
N GLY A 108 24.74 -18.69 12.73
CA GLY A 108 25.85 -18.13 11.95
C GLY A 108 25.74 -16.63 11.62
N GLY A 109 24.67 -15.99 12.07
CA GLY A 109 24.21 -14.68 11.63
C GLY A 109 22.83 -14.81 11.00
N VAL A 110 22.40 -13.80 10.25
CA VAL A 110 21.12 -13.85 9.53
C VAL A 110 21.36 -14.39 8.13
N GLY A 111 20.80 -15.57 7.87
CA GLY A 111 20.84 -16.24 6.56
C GLY A 111 19.95 -15.60 5.51
N GLU A 112 19.90 -16.20 4.31
CA GLU A 112 19.18 -15.67 3.15
C GLU A 112 17.68 -15.44 3.41
N ASP A 113 17.01 -16.42 4.04
CA ASP A 113 15.58 -16.34 4.36
C ASP A 113 15.29 -15.22 5.37
N GLY A 114 16.12 -15.08 6.40
CA GLY A 114 16.02 -13.98 7.36
C GLY A 114 16.22 -12.62 6.69
N ARG A 115 17.18 -12.52 5.74
CA ARG A 115 17.38 -11.30 4.95
C ARG A 115 16.19 -11.00 4.04
N ALA A 116 15.58 -12.00 3.44
CA ALA A 116 14.37 -11.84 2.64
C ALA A 116 13.19 -11.36 3.49
N ALA A 117 13.00 -11.92 4.69
CA ALA A 117 11.97 -11.50 5.63
C ALA A 117 12.15 -10.05 6.08
N ILE A 118 13.38 -9.64 6.44
CA ILE A 118 13.71 -8.26 6.84
C ILE A 118 13.43 -7.28 5.69
N ARG A 119 13.87 -7.59 4.46
CA ARG A 119 13.55 -6.76 3.28
C ARG A 119 12.04 -6.65 3.09
N GLY A 120 11.31 -7.75 3.23
CA GLY A 120 9.85 -7.78 3.15
C GLY A 120 9.18 -6.86 4.18
N GLN A 121 9.59 -6.94 5.45
CA GLN A 121 9.07 -6.08 6.51
C GLN A 121 9.38 -4.60 6.24
N ASN A 122 10.61 -4.28 5.87
CA ASN A 122 10.99 -2.91 5.53
C ASN A 122 10.17 -2.37 4.36
N THR A 123 10.02 -3.15 3.28
CA THR A 123 9.20 -2.78 2.12
C THR A 123 7.74 -2.55 2.54
N TRP A 124 7.18 -3.43 3.37
CA TRP A 124 5.80 -3.32 3.85
C TRP A 124 5.53 -2.01 4.62
N ILE A 125 6.50 -1.55 5.40
CA ILE A 125 6.35 -0.39 6.29
C ILE A 125 6.76 0.94 5.63
N LEU A 126 7.61 0.91 4.61
CA LEU A 126 8.23 2.12 4.04
C LEU A 126 7.89 2.38 2.58
N TRP A 127 7.63 1.36 1.78
CA TRP A 127 7.60 1.51 0.33
C TRP A 127 6.21 1.87 -0.19
N GLY A 128 6.11 3.00 -0.90
CA GLY A 128 4.87 3.43 -1.56
C GLY A 128 4.83 3.21 -3.07
N GLU A 129 5.87 2.62 -3.68
CA GLU A 129 5.91 2.28 -5.11
C GLU A 129 5.49 3.41 -6.07
N GLY A 130 5.85 4.67 -5.75
CA GLY A 130 5.53 5.82 -6.60
C GLY A 130 4.08 6.32 -6.48
N ASN A 131 3.28 5.77 -5.55
CA ASN A 131 1.88 6.17 -5.38
C ASN A 131 1.69 7.61 -4.89
N GLU A 132 2.75 8.31 -4.49
CA GLU A 132 2.69 9.74 -4.17
C GLU A 132 2.20 10.58 -5.36
N ALA A 133 2.46 10.14 -6.59
CA ALA A 133 1.94 10.80 -7.78
C ALA A 133 0.41 10.61 -7.91
N PHE A 134 -0.12 9.43 -7.55
CA PHE A 134 -1.55 9.18 -7.48
C PHE A 134 -2.22 10.04 -6.40
N TRP A 135 -1.69 10.02 -5.19
CA TRP A 135 -2.25 10.79 -4.08
C TRP A 135 -2.14 12.30 -4.32
N GLY A 136 -1.05 12.77 -4.91
CA GLY A 136 -0.91 14.15 -5.36
C GLY A 136 -1.98 14.54 -6.40
N TRP A 137 -2.16 13.70 -7.43
CA TRP A 137 -3.22 13.89 -8.42
C TRP A 137 -4.62 13.89 -7.79
N LEU A 138 -4.90 12.98 -6.86
CA LEU A 138 -6.20 12.88 -6.19
C LEU A 138 -6.47 14.09 -5.29
N GLN A 139 -5.45 14.70 -4.68
CA GLN A 139 -5.64 15.93 -3.90
C GLN A 139 -6.00 17.14 -4.79
N GLU A 140 -5.54 17.17 -6.04
CA GLU A 140 -5.85 18.24 -7.00
C GLU A 140 -7.17 17.97 -7.75
N GLN A 141 -7.47 16.71 -8.08
CA GLN A 141 -8.56 16.33 -8.98
C GLN A 141 -9.69 15.55 -8.29
N GLY A 142 -9.52 15.16 -7.02
CA GLY A 142 -10.50 14.40 -6.24
C GLY A 142 -11.57 15.26 -5.56
N TYR A 143 -11.77 16.50 -6.04
CA TYR A 143 -12.85 17.40 -5.63
C TYR A 143 -13.00 17.58 -4.10
N GLY A 144 -11.88 17.73 -3.39
CA GLY A 144 -11.89 18.00 -1.96
C GLY A 144 -12.21 16.79 -1.09
N LEU A 145 -11.87 15.58 -1.56
CA LEU A 145 -11.99 14.37 -0.76
C LEU A 145 -11.01 14.35 0.42
N VAL A 146 -9.71 14.47 0.10
CA VAL A 146 -8.61 14.29 1.06
C VAL A 146 -7.53 15.34 0.81
N ASP A 147 -6.86 15.78 1.88
CA ASP A 147 -5.57 16.46 1.81
C ASP A 147 -4.68 15.94 2.94
N PHE A 148 -3.60 15.22 2.58
CA PHE A 148 -2.71 14.63 3.55
C PHE A 148 -1.87 15.67 4.31
N LEU A 149 -1.57 16.84 3.75
CA LEU A 149 -0.82 17.87 4.49
C LEU A 149 -1.69 18.53 5.56
N VAL A 150 -3.01 18.59 5.35
CA VAL A 150 -3.98 18.97 6.39
C VAL A 150 -4.12 17.87 7.44
N LEU A 151 -4.11 16.60 7.01
CA LEU A 151 -4.15 15.44 7.92
C LEU A 151 -2.92 15.38 8.83
N LEU A 152 -1.75 15.72 8.28
CA LEU A 152 -0.46 15.72 8.95
C LEU A 152 -0.23 16.94 9.85
N ASP A 153 -1.21 17.84 10.01
CA ASP A 153 -1.13 19.02 10.87
C ASP A 153 -0.52 18.70 12.24
N SER A 154 0.73 19.14 12.45
CA SER A 154 1.51 18.80 13.63
C SER A 154 0.92 19.35 14.92
N ARG A 155 0.05 20.36 14.84
CA ARG A 155 -0.70 20.88 16.00
C ARG A 155 -1.61 19.82 16.61
N LYS A 156 -2.09 18.87 15.79
CA LYS A 156 -2.99 17.78 16.18
C LYS A 156 -2.25 16.50 16.59
N ARG A 157 -0.90 16.47 16.55
CA ARG A 157 -0.11 15.27 16.86
C ARG A 157 -0.51 14.60 18.18
N ASP A 158 -0.72 15.39 19.23
CA ASP A 158 -1.00 14.90 20.59
C ASP A 158 -2.41 14.33 20.77
N THR A 159 -3.27 14.48 19.76
CA THR A 159 -4.59 13.85 19.74
C THR A 159 -4.79 12.99 18.49
N ARG A 160 -3.76 12.86 17.64
CA ARG A 160 -3.87 12.32 16.29
C ARG A 160 -4.39 10.89 16.29
N PHE A 161 -3.97 10.07 17.25
CA PHE A 161 -4.50 8.71 17.39
C PHE A 161 -6.01 8.71 17.62
N LYS A 162 -6.49 9.52 18.57
CA LYS A 162 -7.91 9.58 18.96
C LYS A 162 -8.78 10.28 17.91
N THR A 163 -8.34 11.43 17.38
CA THR A 163 -9.16 12.29 16.52
C THR A 163 -8.91 12.09 15.04
N GLY A 164 -7.74 11.56 14.69
CA GLY A 164 -7.30 11.28 13.33
C GLY A 164 -7.51 9.83 12.92
N GLY A 165 -8.44 9.10 13.54
CA GLY A 165 -8.85 7.78 13.06
C GLY A 165 -7.84 6.65 13.29
N GLY A 166 -7.11 6.68 14.40
CA GLY A 166 -6.16 5.63 14.77
C GLY A 166 -4.76 5.78 14.17
N MET A 167 -4.44 6.89 13.48
CA MET A 167 -3.10 7.11 12.94
C MET A 167 -2.01 6.96 14.00
N ILE A 168 -0.93 6.26 13.63
CA ILE A 168 0.21 6.02 14.51
C ILE A 168 1.27 7.09 14.27
N ASN A 169 1.59 7.86 15.31
CA ASN A 169 2.71 8.79 15.27
C ASN A 169 4.02 8.01 15.17
N GLN A 170 4.93 8.48 14.32
CA GLN A 170 6.23 7.87 14.16
C GLN A 170 7.10 8.06 15.43
N PRO A 171 7.64 6.98 16.02
CA PRO A 171 8.60 7.08 17.11
C PRO A 171 9.82 7.95 16.75
N GLY A 172 10.31 8.72 17.72
CA GLY A 172 11.45 9.64 17.55
C GLY A 172 11.11 10.99 16.88
N MET A 173 9.83 11.28 16.68
CA MET A 173 9.36 12.57 16.17
C MET A 173 8.51 13.29 17.22
N ARG A 174 8.48 14.62 17.17
CA ARG A 174 7.74 15.51 18.08
C ARG A 174 6.93 16.55 17.34
N ALA A 175 5.92 17.08 18.03
CA ALA A 175 5.07 18.12 17.49
C ALA A 175 5.84 19.42 17.25
N GLN A 176 5.40 20.15 16.23
CA GLN A 176 5.84 21.50 15.88
C GLN A 176 4.58 22.34 15.74
N LYS A 177 4.40 23.31 16.64
CA LYS A 177 3.16 24.12 16.70
C LYS A 177 3.40 25.61 16.52
N SER A 178 4.65 26.00 16.31
CA SER A 178 5.08 27.40 16.28
C SER A 178 5.10 27.96 14.87
N ARG A 179 4.48 29.13 14.69
CA ARG A 179 4.61 29.91 13.45
C ARG A 179 6.02 30.46 13.24
N GLU A 180 6.84 30.48 14.29
CA GLU A 180 8.22 30.96 14.19
C GLU A 180 9.17 29.96 13.55
N HIS A 181 8.75 28.71 13.43
CA HIS A 181 9.55 27.65 12.81
C HIS A 181 9.76 27.91 11.32
N GLU A 182 10.95 27.59 10.83
CA GLU A 182 11.37 27.94 9.48
C GLU A 182 10.48 27.30 8.40
N LEU A 183 10.09 26.03 8.56
CA LEU A 183 9.17 25.39 7.60
C LEU A 183 7.79 26.06 7.56
N TYR A 184 7.29 26.59 8.68
CA TYR A 184 6.06 27.37 8.67
C TYR A 184 6.27 28.69 7.95
N LYS A 185 7.38 29.40 8.22
CA LYS A 185 7.70 30.66 7.51
C LYS A 185 7.88 30.47 6.00
N LEU A 186 8.45 29.35 5.59
CA LEU A 186 8.72 29.04 4.17
C LEU A 186 7.49 28.52 3.43
N LEU A 187 6.68 27.68 4.07
CA LEU A 187 5.62 26.91 3.41
C LEU A 187 4.23 27.06 4.04
N GLY A 188 4.10 27.68 5.20
CA GLY A 188 2.83 27.77 5.94
C GLY A 188 2.40 26.43 6.55
N LEU A 189 3.34 25.48 6.71
CA LEU A 189 3.06 24.12 7.16
C LEU A 189 3.56 23.83 8.58
N TYR A 190 2.70 23.20 9.38
CA TYR A 190 3.05 22.56 10.65
C TYR A 190 3.36 21.09 10.39
N LEU A 191 4.65 20.74 10.34
CA LEU A 191 5.13 19.37 10.13
C LEU A 191 5.87 18.87 11.36
N ASP A 192 5.63 17.62 11.75
CA ASP A 192 6.34 16.98 12.87
C ASP A 192 7.86 17.06 12.63
N GLN A 193 8.63 17.27 13.70
CA GLN A 193 10.08 17.44 13.65
C GLN A 193 10.78 16.27 14.33
N LYS A 194 12.06 16.07 14.01
CA LYS A 194 12.87 15.10 14.76
C LYS A 194 12.97 15.47 16.24
N ASP A 195 12.93 14.46 17.09
CA ASP A 195 13.22 14.58 18.51
C ASP A 195 14.66 14.12 18.80
N GLY A 196 15.60 15.02 18.51
CA GLY A 196 17.03 14.69 18.53
C GLY A 196 17.37 13.57 17.54
N ASP A 197 18.29 12.69 17.93
CA ASP A 197 18.76 11.57 17.11
C ASP A 197 17.92 10.29 17.30
N SER A 198 16.90 10.33 18.18
CA SER A 198 16.03 9.17 18.45
C SER A 198 15.19 8.74 17.25
N ILE A 199 15.06 9.61 16.23
CA ILE A 199 14.39 9.31 14.97
C ILE A 199 15.18 8.31 14.11
N VAL A 200 16.50 8.24 14.26
CA VAL A 200 17.34 7.41 13.40
C VAL A 200 17.19 5.96 13.81
N MET A 201 16.56 5.15 12.96
CA MET A 201 16.31 3.75 13.21
C MET A 201 17.64 2.99 13.32
N GLN A 202 17.79 2.23 14.40
CA GLN A 202 19.00 1.45 14.68
C GLN A 202 18.74 -0.03 14.42
N GLN A 203 19.65 -0.68 13.72
CA GLN A 203 19.63 -2.14 13.59
C GLN A 203 20.29 -2.79 14.83
N PRO A 204 19.92 -4.03 15.18
CA PRO A 204 20.62 -4.80 16.20
C PRO A 204 22.10 -5.02 15.85
N LYS A 205 22.97 -5.10 16.87
CA LYS A 205 24.38 -5.50 16.67
C LYS A 205 24.51 -6.92 16.13
N THR A 206 23.49 -7.75 16.33
CA THR A 206 23.35 -9.11 15.81
C THR A 206 22.88 -9.17 14.36
N ASP A 207 22.62 -8.03 13.73
CA ASP A 207 22.19 -7.92 12.33
C ASP A 207 23.35 -8.18 11.34
N ILE A 208 24.08 -9.26 11.57
CA ILE A 208 25.23 -9.70 10.80
C ILE A 208 24.72 -10.55 9.65
N ASP A 209 25.21 -10.29 8.45
CA ASP A 209 24.96 -11.10 7.27
C ASP A 209 25.83 -12.36 7.34
N ALA A 210 25.20 -13.54 7.33
CA ALA A 210 25.89 -14.82 7.49
C ALA A 210 26.88 -15.11 6.35
N ALA A 211 26.62 -14.62 5.13
CA ALA A 211 27.49 -14.84 3.99
C ALA A 211 28.78 -13.99 4.05
N THR A 212 28.72 -12.82 4.68
CA THR A 212 29.87 -11.89 4.75
C THR A 212 30.53 -11.81 6.12
N GLY A 213 29.86 -12.27 7.18
CA GLY A 213 30.31 -12.10 8.57
C GLY A 213 30.35 -10.63 9.01
N ARG A 214 29.67 -9.73 8.30
CA ARG A 214 29.67 -8.28 8.56
C ARG A 214 28.27 -7.79 8.88
N LEU A 215 28.21 -6.70 9.67
CA LEU A 215 26.97 -5.99 9.93
C LEU A 215 26.30 -5.57 8.62
N ALA A 216 24.99 -5.83 8.47
CA ALA A 216 24.22 -5.43 7.31
C ALA A 216 24.34 -3.92 7.11
N ARG A 217 24.43 -3.49 5.85
CA ARG A 217 24.57 -2.09 5.47
C ARG A 217 23.41 -1.67 4.62
N ARG A 218 23.05 -0.38 4.70
CA ARG A 218 22.08 0.22 3.78
C ARG A 218 22.50 -0.12 2.34
N PRO A 219 21.58 -0.62 1.50
CA PRO A 219 21.91 -0.90 0.11
C PRO A 219 22.25 0.40 -0.62
N GLU A 220 23.25 0.33 -1.50
CA GLU A 220 23.58 1.43 -2.40
C GLU A 220 22.92 1.15 -3.75
N PRO A 221 22.10 2.08 -4.28
CA PRO A 221 21.60 1.95 -5.64
C PRO A 221 22.75 1.88 -6.65
N PRO A 222 22.64 1.09 -7.72
CA PRO A 222 23.71 0.91 -8.69
C PRO A 222 23.91 2.17 -9.55
N THR A 223 25.16 2.49 -9.87
CA THR A 223 25.50 3.57 -10.80
C THR A 223 25.08 3.23 -12.24
N PRO A 224 24.42 4.14 -12.98
CA PRO A 224 24.06 5.52 -12.63
C PRO A 224 22.67 5.64 -12.00
N HIS A 225 22.59 5.58 -10.66
CA HIS A 225 21.38 5.96 -9.92
C HIS A 225 21.38 7.48 -9.69
N PRO A 226 20.29 8.18 -10.03
CA PRO A 226 20.21 9.62 -9.83
C PRO A 226 20.01 9.94 -8.34
N THR A 227 21.02 10.56 -7.72
CA THR A 227 20.91 11.11 -6.35
C THR A 227 20.03 12.37 -6.29
N ARG A 228 19.77 12.98 -7.46
CA ARG A 228 18.91 14.14 -7.63
C ARG A 228 17.74 13.77 -8.54
N LEU A 229 16.53 13.81 -8.00
CA LEU A 229 15.32 13.39 -8.70
C LEU A 229 14.82 14.40 -9.74
N PHE A 230 15.11 15.69 -9.57
CA PHE A 230 14.78 16.75 -10.52
C PHE A 230 15.67 17.97 -10.29
N GLU A 231 15.74 18.86 -11.28
CA GLU A 231 16.40 20.16 -11.14
C GLU A 231 15.46 21.17 -10.49
N ALA A 232 15.87 21.77 -9.38
CA ALA A 232 15.10 22.79 -8.70
C ALA A 232 15.20 24.15 -9.40
N GLY A 233 14.08 24.86 -9.54
CA GLY A 233 14.05 26.20 -10.14
C GLY A 233 14.59 27.29 -9.22
N ASP A 234 14.49 27.09 -7.90
CA ASP A 234 15.13 27.91 -6.87
C ASP A 234 15.88 26.98 -5.91
N GLU A 235 17.15 26.73 -6.21
CA GLU A 235 18.01 25.81 -5.46
C GLU A 235 18.17 26.23 -3.99
N ALA A 236 18.29 27.54 -3.74
CA ALA A 236 18.49 28.05 -2.39
C ALA A 236 17.24 27.84 -1.52
N PHE A 237 16.05 28.09 -2.08
CA PHE A 237 14.79 27.82 -1.40
C PHE A 237 14.56 26.31 -1.21
N TYR A 238 14.76 25.51 -2.25
CA TYR A 238 14.61 24.06 -2.18
C TYR A 238 15.49 23.46 -1.08
N ARG A 239 16.79 23.81 -1.06
CA ARG A 239 17.74 23.35 -0.05
C ARG A 239 17.32 23.73 1.37
N LYS A 240 16.88 24.98 1.59
CA LYS A 240 16.37 25.44 2.90
C LYS A 240 15.17 24.61 3.38
N VAL A 241 14.32 24.14 2.47
CA VAL A 241 13.19 23.28 2.84
C VAL A 241 13.68 21.87 3.20
N VAL A 242 14.43 21.21 2.31
CA VAL A 242 14.79 19.79 2.50
C VAL A 242 15.75 19.56 3.67
N GLU A 243 16.64 20.51 3.96
CA GLU A 243 17.54 20.44 5.13
C GLU A 243 16.79 20.48 6.48
N ARG A 244 15.55 20.97 6.49
CA ARG A 244 14.70 21.04 7.69
C ARG A 244 13.79 19.82 7.82
N LEU A 245 13.73 18.96 6.80
CA LEU A 245 12.96 17.73 6.90
C LEU A 245 13.73 16.70 7.76
N PRO A 246 13.02 15.98 8.64
CA PRO A 246 13.61 14.93 9.44
C PRO A 246 14.13 13.78 8.56
N GLN A 247 15.19 13.10 8.99
CA GLN A 247 15.72 11.89 8.34
C GLN A 247 15.86 10.79 9.37
N ASP A 248 15.32 9.61 9.08
CA ASP A 248 15.26 8.44 9.97
C ASP A 248 16.28 7.35 9.61
N GLY A 249 17.19 7.65 8.68
CA GLY A 249 18.34 6.80 8.33
C GLY A 249 18.15 5.93 7.09
N VAL A 250 16.98 5.96 6.44
CA VAL A 250 16.76 5.30 5.14
C VAL A 250 17.10 6.22 3.96
N ASP A 251 17.15 5.67 2.75
CA ASP A 251 17.36 6.48 1.55
C ASP A 251 16.10 7.29 1.19
N VAL A 252 16.17 8.61 1.41
CA VAL A 252 15.06 9.54 1.14
C VAL A 252 14.73 9.68 -0.35
N THR A 253 15.61 9.28 -1.26
CA THR A 253 15.34 9.28 -2.71
C THR A 253 14.48 8.10 -3.15
N ILE A 254 14.40 7.05 -2.31
CA ILE A 254 13.58 5.85 -2.52
C ILE A 254 12.31 5.93 -1.67
N TYR A 255 12.45 6.22 -0.37
CA TYR A 255 11.36 6.12 0.60
C TYR A 255 10.76 7.47 0.99
N GLY A 256 11.40 8.59 0.65
CA GLY A 256 10.98 9.92 1.11
C GLY A 256 11.34 10.24 2.55
N TYR A 257 10.96 11.45 2.98
CA TYR A 257 11.20 11.95 4.33
C TYR A 257 10.05 11.51 5.27
N PRO A 258 10.33 11.14 6.52
CA PRO A 258 9.29 10.85 7.50
C PRO A 258 8.33 12.03 7.69
N SER A 259 7.02 11.74 7.67
CA SER A 259 5.95 12.75 7.74
C SER A 259 5.52 13.08 9.19
N GLY A 260 5.88 12.25 10.15
CA GLY A 260 5.29 12.23 11.50
C GLY A 260 4.31 11.08 11.73
N VAL A 261 3.84 10.42 10.66
CA VAL A 261 2.93 9.27 10.72
C VAL A 261 3.59 8.05 10.10
N VAL A 262 3.51 6.92 10.78
CA VAL A 262 4.06 5.65 10.28
C VAL A 262 3.33 5.26 8.99
N GLY A 263 4.11 4.91 7.96
CA GLY A 263 3.60 4.53 6.65
C GLY A 263 3.28 5.69 5.70
N LEU A 264 3.36 6.95 6.15
CA LEU A 264 3.28 8.13 5.29
C LEU A 264 4.63 8.85 5.19
N ARG A 265 5.00 9.25 3.97
CA ARG A 265 6.30 9.87 3.68
C ARG A 265 6.14 11.08 2.77
N LEU A 266 6.94 12.12 3.00
CA LEU A 266 6.96 13.35 2.21
C LEU A 266 7.97 13.21 1.07
N ILE A 267 7.50 13.37 -0.16
CA ILE A 267 8.31 13.43 -1.37
C ILE A 267 8.25 14.87 -1.90
N PRO A 268 9.38 15.59 -2.02
CA PRO A 268 9.39 16.93 -2.63
C PRO A 268 8.76 16.91 -4.02
N ASN A 269 7.76 17.76 -4.24
CA ASN A 269 6.97 17.75 -5.47
C ASN A 269 7.75 18.43 -6.61
N PRO A 270 8.12 17.72 -7.70
CA PRO A 270 8.79 18.34 -8.83
C PRO A 270 7.92 19.45 -9.46
N ASP A 271 6.60 19.31 -9.46
CA ASP A 271 5.68 20.32 -10.01
C ASP A 271 5.58 21.59 -9.17
N PHE A 272 6.22 21.61 -8.00
CA PHE A 272 6.37 22.77 -7.13
C PHE A 272 7.81 23.29 -7.13
N PHE A 273 8.80 22.42 -6.92
CA PHE A 273 10.18 22.83 -6.77
C PHE A 273 10.96 22.88 -8.08
N GLY A 274 10.47 22.24 -9.15
CA GLY A 274 11.16 22.05 -10.41
C GLY A 274 11.54 23.34 -11.13
N ALA A 275 12.51 23.23 -12.03
CA ALA A 275 12.99 24.28 -12.91
C ALA A 275 12.07 24.46 -14.14
N THR A 276 10.79 24.73 -13.90
CA THR A 276 9.80 25.00 -14.95
C THR A 276 9.00 26.28 -14.64
N PRO A 277 8.48 26.98 -15.66
CA PRO A 277 7.57 28.11 -15.46
C PRO A 277 6.32 27.74 -14.65
N GLU A 278 5.81 26.53 -14.84
CA GLU A 278 4.63 26.01 -14.15
C GLU A 278 4.90 25.78 -12.66
N ALA A 279 6.09 25.26 -12.31
CA ALA A 279 6.51 25.12 -10.92
C ALA A 279 6.74 26.49 -10.26
N ASP A 280 7.29 27.47 -10.99
CA ASP A 280 7.40 28.83 -10.47
C ASP A 280 6.03 29.47 -10.18
N LYS A 281 5.08 29.31 -11.12
CA LYS A 281 3.69 29.72 -10.92
C LYS A 281 3.07 29.03 -9.70
N ALA A 282 3.29 27.72 -9.54
CA ALA A 282 2.82 26.95 -8.39
C ALA A 282 3.37 27.50 -7.06
N ARG A 283 4.68 27.78 -6.97
CA ARG A 283 5.28 28.35 -5.75
C ARG A 283 4.70 29.72 -5.41
N ARG A 284 4.55 30.60 -6.40
CA ARG A 284 3.95 31.92 -6.19
C ARG A 284 2.51 31.82 -5.73
N TYR A 285 1.74 30.94 -6.36
CA TYR A 285 0.33 30.71 -5.99
C TYR A 285 0.20 30.15 -4.57
N TRP A 286 1.02 29.16 -4.20
CA TRP A 286 1.06 28.65 -2.82
C TRP A 286 1.46 29.72 -1.81
N LYS A 287 2.47 30.54 -2.13
CA LYS A 287 2.89 31.63 -1.25
C LYS A 287 1.74 32.62 -1.00
N GLU A 288 0.97 32.95 -2.03
CA GLU A 288 -0.20 33.83 -1.89
C GLU A 288 -1.32 33.16 -1.09
N ARG A 289 -1.70 31.94 -1.46
CA ARG A 289 -2.91 31.27 -0.96
C ARG A 289 -2.73 30.60 0.39
N VAL A 290 -1.50 30.19 0.74
CA VAL A 290 -1.19 29.46 1.98
C VAL A 290 -0.31 30.29 2.88
N VAL A 291 0.90 30.65 2.45
CA VAL A 291 1.84 31.39 3.32
C VAL A 291 1.28 32.76 3.71
N GLY A 292 0.72 33.50 2.76
CA GLY A 292 0.12 34.81 2.99
C GLY A 292 -1.20 34.76 3.79
N ALA A 293 -1.90 33.62 3.76
CA ALA A 293 -3.16 33.42 4.47
C ALA A 293 -2.98 32.84 5.90
N GLY A 294 -1.76 32.43 6.25
CA GLY A 294 -1.45 31.80 7.54
C GLY A 294 -2.20 30.48 7.73
N ASP A 295 -2.82 30.31 8.91
CA ASP A 295 -3.48 29.05 9.28
C ASP A 295 -4.75 28.75 8.46
N ALA A 296 -5.23 29.68 7.61
CA ALA A 296 -6.44 29.48 6.82
C ALA A 296 -6.39 28.22 5.94
N TYR A 297 -5.21 27.76 5.52
CA TYR A 297 -5.06 26.49 4.79
C TYR A 297 -5.62 25.28 5.56
N TYR A 298 -5.60 25.29 6.89
CA TYR A 298 -6.07 24.18 7.70
C TYR A 298 -7.57 24.19 7.99
N ASP A 299 -8.23 25.34 7.84
CA ASP A 299 -9.62 25.54 8.25
C ASP A 299 -10.54 26.05 7.13
N ASN A 300 -10.00 26.45 5.98
CA ASN A 300 -10.76 26.98 4.85
C ASN A 300 -10.84 25.98 3.67
N PRO A 301 -12.00 25.35 3.45
CA PRO A 301 -12.20 24.43 2.33
C PRO A 301 -11.90 25.06 0.97
N ALA A 302 -12.15 26.36 0.77
CA ALA A 302 -11.89 27.03 -0.50
C ALA A 302 -10.39 27.08 -0.89
N ILE A 303 -9.49 26.86 0.07
CA ILE A 303 -8.06 26.68 -0.18
C ILE A 303 -7.75 25.19 -0.38
N GLN A 304 -8.29 24.33 0.48
CA GLN A 304 -7.98 22.90 0.50
C GLN A 304 -8.47 22.16 -0.76
N VAL A 305 -9.61 22.56 -1.31
CA VAL A 305 -10.20 21.93 -2.50
C VAL A 305 -9.78 22.59 -3.81
N ASP A 306 -8.89 23.59 -3.76
CA ASP A 306 -8.44 24.32 -4.93
C ASP A 306 -7.59 23.42 -5.85
N PRO A 307 -8.08 23.10 -7.06
CA PRO A 307 -7.38 22.19 -7.97
C PRO A 307 -6.10 22.81 -8.56
N ASN A 308 -5.90 24.13 -8.44
CA ASN A 308 -4.70 24.80 -8.91
C ASN A 308 -3.61 24.88 -7.83
N LEU A 309 -3.93 24.49 -6.60
CA LEU A 309 -3.01 24.54 -5.49
C LEU A 309 -2.08 23.32 -5.49
N VAL A 310 -0.95 23.44 -6.17
CA VAL A 310 0.09 22.40 -6.16
C VAL A 310 0.79 22.40 -4.81
N ARG A 311 0.75 21.27 -4.10
CA ARG A 311 1.38 21.11 -2.78
C ARG A 311 2.91 21.03 -2.90
N PRO A 312 3.69 21.54 -1.92
CA PRO A 312 5.15 21.39 -1.92
C PRO A 312 5.61 19.93 -1.78
N PHE A 313 4.79 19.07 -1.15
CA PHE A 313 5.08 17.66 -0.99
C PHE A 313 3.95 16.82 -1.55
N ARG A 314 4.32 15.75 -2.26
CA ARG A 314 3.45 14.61 -2.52
C ARG A 314 3.61 13.62 -1.37
N VAL A 315 2.53 13.00 -0.92
CA VAL A 315 2.58 12.05 0.21
C VAL A 315 2.58 10.63 -0.33
N SER A 316 3.65 9.90 -0.07
CA SER A 316 3.76 8.47 -0.38
C SER A 316 3.15 7.66 0.75
N MET A 317 2.45 6.59 0.41
CA MET A 317 1.72 5.73 1.34
C MET A 317 2.19 4.28 1.21
N SER A 318 2.57 3.64 2.30
CA SER A 318 2.88 2.21 2.34
C SER A 318 1.78 1.41 3.04
N CYS A 319 1.86 0.08 2.97
CA CYS A 319 0.96 -0.82 3.69
C CYS A 319 0.97 -0.55 5.21
N GLY A 320 2.12 -0.12 5.75
CA GLY A 320 2.28 0.23 7.16
C GLY A 320 1.28 1.25 7.70
N TYR A 321 0.73 2.12 6.84
CA TYR A 321 -0.25 3.13 7.26
C TYR A 321 -1.52 2.48 7.83
N CYS A 322 -2.05 1.45 7.15
CA CYS A 322 -3.20 0.69 7.60
C CYS A 322 -2.80 -0.46 8.55
N HIS A 323 -1.64 -1.08 8.32
CA HIS A 323 -1.27 -2.34 8.96
C HIS A 323 -0.57 -2.21 10.31
N ILE A 324 -0.15 -1.01 10.72
CA ILE A 324 0.53 -0.82 12.01
C ILE A 324 -0.44 -0.31 13.06
N GLY A 325 -0.54 -1.04 14.17
CA GLY A 325 -1.33 -0.67 15.34
C GLY A 325 -0.61 -0.96 16.66
N PRO A 326 -1.22 -0.58 17.80
CA PRO A 326 -0.72 -0.94 19.13
C PRO A 326 -0.54 -2.46 19.29
N HIS A 327 0.61 -2.87 19.80
CA HIS A 327 0.90 -4.27 20.11
C HIS A 327 0.01 -4.74 21.27
N PRO A 328 -0.78 -5.83 21.14
CA PRO A 328 -1.78 -6.19 22.16
C PRO A 328 -1.16 -6.65 23.48
N LEU A 329 0.04 -7.23 23.42
CA LEU A 329 0.79 -7.65 24.62
C LEU A 329 1.71 -6.55 25.18
N ASN A 330 1.83 -5.41 24.49
CA ASN A 330 2.65 -4.27 24.92
C ASN A 330 2.13 -2.95 24.33
N PRO A 331 0.87 -2.59 24.62
CA PRO A 331 0.30 -1.38 24.07
C PRO A 331 1.07 -0.16 24.62
N PRO A 332 1.15 0.94 23.87
CA PRO A 332 1.80 2.14 24.36
C PRO A 332 1.01 2.70 25.54
N ALA A 333 1.73 3.18 26.57
CA ALA A 333 1.11 3.85 27.71
C ALA A 333 0.41 5.17 27.28
N ASP A 334 1.00 5.87 26.30
CA ASP A 334 0.38 6.97 25.58
C ASP A 334 0.35 6.65 24.09
N PRO A 335 -0.84 6.46 23.48
CA PRO A 335 -0.95 6.11 22.07
C PRO A 335 -0.46 7.21 21.11
N ASN A 336 -0.29 8.45 21.57
CA ASN A 336 0.29 9.53 20.76
C ASN A 336 1.82 9.58 20.84
N ASN A 337 2.44 8.82 21.76
CA ASN A 337 3.89 8.71 21.91
C ASN A 337 4.34 7.25 22.01
N PRO A 338 4.07 6.42 20.98
CA PRO A 338 4.50 5.03 20.96
C PRO A 338 6.02 4.91 20.76
N THR A 339 6.58 3.81 21.23
CA THR A 339 7.90 3.32 20.79
C THR A 339 7.73 2.23 19.73
N TRP A 340 8.76 1.89 18.95
CA TRP A 340 8.68 0.78 17.98
C TRP A 340 8.29 -0.55 18.65
N ALA A 341 8.75 -0.78 19.88
CA ALA A 341 8.38 -1.93 20.72
C ALA A 341 6.89 -2.00 21.10
N ASN A 342 6.16 -0.88 21.00
CA ASN A 342 4.72 -0.83 21.27
C ASN A 342 3.87 -1.13 20.03
N LEU A 343 4.47 -1.46 18.89
CA LEU A 343 3.76 -1.55 17.62
C LEU A 343 3.79 -2.98 17.07
N SER A 344 2.72 -3.33 16.36
CA SER A 344 2.62 -4.55 15.57
C SER A 344 2.16 -4.24 14.16
N SER A 345 2.81 -4.86 13.17
CA SER A 345 2.40 -4.85 11.77
C SER A 345 1.56 -6.07 11.37
N ILE A 346 1.45 -7.05 12.28
CA ILE A 346 0.81 -8.35 12.04
C ILE A 346 -0.73 -8.28 12.17
N ILE A 347 -1.22 -7.58 13.19
CA ILE A 347 -2.66 -7.56 13.52
C ILE A 347 -3.42 -6.39 12.88
N GLY A 348 -2.75 -5.53 12.13
CA GLY A 348 -3.36 -4.33 11.58
C GLY A 348 -3.69 -3.25 12.59
N ASN A 349 -4.07 -2.08 12.09
CA ASN A 349 -4.56 -1.00 12.93
C ASN A 349 -6.04 -1.20 13.28
N GLN A 350 -6.31 -1.80 14.44
CA GLN A 350 -7.66 -2.05 14.93
C GLN A 350 -8.46 -0.76 15.25
N TYR A 351 -7.79 0.40 15.30
CA TYR A 351 -8.40 1.71 15.57
C TYR A 351 -8.64 2.53 14.31
N TRP A 352 -8.35 1.95 13.15
CA TRP A 352 -8.46 2.57 11.85
C TRP A 352 -9.89 3.04 11.56
N THR A 353 -10.06 4.28 11.10
CA THR A 353 -11.35 4.76 10.60
C THR A 353 -11.22 5.42 9.23
N ALA A 354 -11.66 4.73 8.18
CA ALA A 354 -11.58 5.19 6.79
C ALA A 354 -12.05 6.64 6.52
N PRO A 355 -13.19 7.14 7.05
CA PRO A 355 -13.65 8.50 6.70
C PRO A 355 -12.71 9.60 7.19
N LYS A 356 -12.00 9.38 8.31
CA LYS A 356 -11.04 10.35 8.84
C LYS A 356 -9.74 10.40 8.06
N LEU A 357 -9.41 9.32 7.35
CA LEU A 357 -8.09 9.07 6.78
C LEU A 357 -8.06 9.24 5.27
N PHE A 358 -9.16 8.89 4.60
CA PHE A 358 -9.32 8.99 3.15
C PHE A 358 -10.38 10.01 2.72
N ALA A 359 -11.03 10.68 3.66
CA ALA A 359 -12.03 11.71 3.36
C ALA A 359 -12.00 12.87 4.38
N ASN A 360 -10.81 13.26 4.84
CA ASN A 360 -10.60 14.18 5.96
C ASN A 360 -11.12 15.61 5.73
N LEU A 361 -11.46 15.96 4.49
CA LEU A 361 -12.06 17.26 4.13
C LEU A 361 -13.59 17.20 4.00
N THR A 362 -14.17 15.99 4.02
CA THR A 362 -15.61 15.78 3.84
C THR A 362 -16.38 15.80 5.17
N LYS A 363 -17.68 16.03 5.08
CA LYS A 363 -18.63 16.10 6.21
C LYS A 363 -19.74 15.04 6.05
N PRO A 364 -20.54 14.77 7.11
CA PRO A 364 -21.62 13.77 7.06
C PRO A 364 -22.70 13.98 5.99
N ASP A 365 -22.78 15.15 5.38
CA ASP A 365 -23.66 15.44 4.25
C ASP A 365 -23.12 14.95 2.90
N ASN A 366 -21.90 14.40 2.86
CA ASN A 366 -21.28 13.86 1.66
C ASN A 366 -21.49 12.34 1.54
N PHE A 367 -21.86 11.86 0.34
CA PHE A 367 -22.06 10.43 0.09
C PHE A 367 -20.81 9.58 0.35
N LEU A 368 -19.64 10.04 -0.10
CA LEU A 368 -18.39 9.30 0.06
C LEU A 368 -17.97 9.26 1.54
N TYR A 369 -18.27 10.29 2.32
CA TYR A 369 -18.15 10.22 3.77
C TYR A 369 -19.00 9.08 4.34
N GLN A 370 -20.29 9.01 3.96
CA GLN A 370 -21.21 7.97 4.46
C GLN A 370 -20.79 6.56 4.02
N PHE A 371 -20.32 6.42 2.78
CA PHE A 371 -19.77 5.16 2.29
C PHE A 371 -18.60 4.68 3.16
N LEU A 372 -17.61 5.55 3.41
CA LEU A 372 -16.46 5.19 4.25
C LEU A 372 -16.85 5.00 5.71
N ALA A 373 -17.80 5.79 6.22
CA ALA A 373 -18.30 5.67 7.59
C ALA A 373 -19.14 4.41 7.82
N SER A 374 -19.64 3.75 6.76
CA SER A 374 -20.32 2.46 6.87
C SER A 374 -19.36 1.30 7.20
N GLN A 375 -18.06 1.50 7.00
CA GLN A 375 -17.02 0.51 7.29
C GLN A 375 -16.77 0.46 8.80
N GLN A 376 -16.65 -0.75 9.35
CA GLN A 376 -16.37 -0.92 10.78
C GLN A 376 -14.95 -0.40 11.12
N PRO A 377 -14.72 0.15 12.33
CA PRO A 377 -13.37 0.45 12.78
C PRO A 377 -12.44 -0.76 12.66
N GLY A 378 -11.19 -0.54 12.23
CA GLY A 378 -10.23 -1.63 11.97
C GLY A 378 -10.43 -2.36 10.66
N THR A 379 -11.37 -1.92 9.82
CA THR A 379 -11.60 -2.46 8.47
C THR A 379 -11.38 -1.42 7.39
N VAL A 380 -11.03 -1.88 6.20
CA VAL A 380 -10.92 -1.01 5.03
C VAL A 380 -11.36 -1.76 3.78
N ASP A 381 -12.15 -1.09 2.95
CA ASP A 381 -12.39 -1.52 1.59
C ASP A 381 -11.40 -0.84 0.64
N THR A 382 -10.39 -1.59 0.21
CA THR A 382 -9.38 -1.08 -0.74
C THR A 382 -9.89 -1.07 -2.18
N SER A 383 -11.06 -1.64 -2.47
CA SER A 383 -11.72 -1.52 -3.77
C SER A 383 -12.35 -0.13 -3.98
N LEU A 384 -12.33 0.77 -2.98
CA LEU A 384 -12.81 2.15 -3.13
C LEU A 384 -12.27 2.83 -4.40
N ILE A 385 -10.99 2.62 -4.69
CA ILE A 385 -10.30 3.25 -5.83
C ILE A 385 -10.56 2.45 -7.13
N SER A 386 -10.62 1.11 -7.05
CA SER A 386 -10.91 0.19 -8.15
C SER A 386 -12.23 -0.54 -7.91
N THR A 387 -13.37 0.17 -8.02
CA THR A 387 -14.63 -0.40 -7.50
C THR A 387 -15.05 -1.64 -8.28
N ASP A 388 -15.33 -2.69 -7.52
CA ASP A 388 -16.06 -3.87 -7.96
C ASP A 388 -17.57 -3.74 -7.65
N HIS A 389 -18.00 -2.58 -7.14
CA HIS A 389 -19.34 -2.27 -6.63
C HIS A 389 -19.78 -3.09 -5.41
N ILE A 390 -18.83 -3.70 -4.71
CA ILE A 390 -19.09 -4.47 -3.49
C ILE A 390 -18.53 -3.66 -2.33
N ASN A 391 -19.39 -3.19 -1.42
CA ASN A 391 -18.93 -2.62 -0.16
C ASN A 391 -18.61 -3.76 0.81
N ASN A 392 -17.38 -4.26 0.77
CA ASN A 392 -16.92 -5.40 1.58
C ASN A 392 -15.64 -5.05 2.32
N ALA A 393 -15.73 -4.04 3.20
CA ALA A 393 -14.63 -3.69 4.08
C ALA A 393 -14.23 -4.89 4.93
N ASN A 394 -12.93 -5.19 4.92
CA ASN A 394 -12.39 -6.38 5.58
C ASN A 394 -11.37 -5.99 6.64
N THR A 395 -11.16 -6.88 7.60
CA THR A 395 -10.18 -6.70 8.68
C THR A 395 -8.78 -6.51 8.09
N ILE A 396 -8.06 -5.52 8.61
CA ILE A 396 -6.67 -5.29 8.23
C ILE A 396 -5.82 -6.34 8.94
N THR A 397 -5.42 -7.41 8.27
CA THR A 397 -4.64 -8.51 8.87
C THR A 397 -3.44 -8.91 8.01
N ALA A 398 -2.42 -9.50 8.62
CA ALA A 398 -1.32 -10.10 7.87
C ALA A 398 -1.74 -11.34 7.08
N VAL A 399 -0.92 -11.70 6.09
CA VAL A 399 -0.99 -12.99 5.40
C VAL A 399 -0.18 -14.00 6.22
N PHE A 400 -0.86 -14.96 6.84
CA PHE A 400 -0.24 -15.96 7.70
C PHE A 400 -0.01 -17.30 6.99
N ASP A 401 1.04 -17.99 7.43
CA ASP A 401 1.31 -19.40 7.15
C ASP A 401 1.34 -19.73 5.65
N VAL A 402 2.02 -18.87 4.88
CA VAL A 402 2.18 -19.05 3.44
C VAL A 402 2.77 -20.43 3.09
N PRO A 403 3.79 -20.97 3.78
CA PRO A 403 4.29 -22.32 3.51
C PRO A 403 3.22 -23.41 3.63
N ALA A 404 2.42 -23.45 4.71
CA ALA A 404 1.36 -24.45 4.82
C ALA A 404 0.25 -24.25 3.78
N ARG A 405 -0.06 -22.99 3.42
CA ARG A 405 -1.00 -22.70 2.33
C ARG A 405 -0.49 -23.21 0.98
N LEU A 406 0.81 -23.11 0.71
CA LEU A 406 1.45 -23.68 -0.48
C LEU A 406 1.35 -25.21 -0.49
N GLU A 407 1.63 -25.88 0.63
CA GLU A 407 1.47 -27.34 0.73
C GLU A 407 0.01 -27.77 0.53
N ARG A 408 -0.94 -27.06 1.15
CA ARG A 408 -2.37 -27.31 0.95
C ARG A 408 -2.80 -27.06 -0.49
N ALA A 409 -2.25 -26.06 -1.16
CA ALA A 409 -2.58 -25.74 -2.55
C ALA A 409 -2.34 -26.93 -3.49
N LYS A 410 -1.27 -27.72 -3.25
CA LYS A 410 -0.93 -28.92 -4.04
C LYS A 410 -1.98 -30.03 -3.95
N LEU A 411 -2.85 -29.99 -2.94
CA LEU A 411 -3.93 -30.96 -2.75
C LEU A 411 -5.21 -30.56 -3.48
N ASN A 412 -5.34 -29.29 -3.87
CA ASN A 412 -6.50 -28.77 -4.58
C ASN A 412 -6.33 -28.95 -6.09
N PRO A 413 -7.41 -29.19 -6.86
CA PRO A 413 -7.34 -29.13 -8.31
C PRO A 413 -6.82 -27.78 -8.79
N PRO A 414 -5.84 -27.74 -9.72
CA PRO A 414 -5.32 -26.48 -10.24
C PRO A 414 -6.36 -25.81 -11.16
N GLU A 415 -6.30 -24.47 -11.23
CA GLU A 415 -7.25 -23.63 -11.95
C GLU A 415 -6.70 -23.13 -13.28
N ARG A 416 -7.54 -23.10 -14.32
CA ARG A 416 -7.16 -22.54 -15.62
C ARG A 416 -6.91 -21.04 -15.49
N GLN A 417 -5.68 -20.63 -15.82
CA GLN A 417 -5.28 -19.23 -15.81
C GLN A 417 -5.38 -18.61 -17.19
N SER A 418 -5.77 -17.33 -17.23
CA SER A 418 -5.69 -16.50 -18.43
C SER A 418 -4.22 -16.20 -18.76
N ALA A 419 -3.91 -15.91 -20.02
CA ALA A 419 -2.56 -15.53 -20.42
C ALA A 419 -2.06 -14.26 -19.71
N ALA A 420 -2.96 -13.33 -19.33
CA ALA A 420 -2.62 -12.16 -18.52
C ALA A 420 -2.18 -12.55 -17.11
N ASN A 421 -2.88 -13.50 -16.46
CA ASN A 421 -2.50 -13.96 -15.11
C ASN A 421 -1.13 -14.65 -15.11
N LEU A 422 -0.77 -15.34 -16.20
CA LEU A 422 0.54 -15.98 -16.37
C LEU A 422 1.71 -14.98 -16.53
N THR A 423 1.43 -13.67 -16.59
CA THR A 423 2.49 -12.65 -16.52
C THR A 423 2.98 -12.42 -15.10
N PHE A 424 2.19 -12.77 -14.09
CA PHE A 424 2.60 -12.74 -12.68
C PHE A 424 3.37 -14.00 -12.30
N ARG A 425 4.37 -13.81 -11.43
CA ARG A 425 5.17 -14.91 -10.89
C ARG A 425 4.27 -15.88 -10.12
N GLY A 426 4.41 -17.17 -10.43
CA GLY A 426 3.66 -18.24 -9.76
C GLY A 426 4.53 -18.92 -8.73
N LEU A 427 4.66 -18.33 -7.53
CA LEU A 427 5.52 -18.88 -6.46
C LEU A 427 5.11 -20.32 -6.12
N GLU A 428 3.81 -20.58 -6.14
CA GLU A 428 3.19 -21.87 -5.88
C GLU A 428 3.55 -23.00 -6.85
N ASP A 429 3.96 -22.68 -8.07
CA ASP A 429 4.33 -23.66 -9.11
C ASP A 429 5.75 -23.41 -9.67
N GLY A 430 6.64 -22.80 -8.87
CA GLY A 430 8.06 -22.62 -9.20
C GLY A 430 8.34 -21.57 -10.29
N ASP A 431 7.60 -20.46 -10.28
CA ASP A 431 7.70 -19.33 -11.22
C ASP A 431 7.43 -19.71 -12.69
N ARG A 432 6.73 -20.82 -12.91
CA ARG A 432 6.39 -21.29 -14.25
C ARG A 432 5.15 -20.56 -14.77
N LYS A 433 5.17 -20.24 -16.07
CA LYS A 433 3.98 -19.79 -16.83
C LYS A 433 3.08 -20.97 -17.18
N VAL A 434 2.62 -21.70 -16.15
CA VAL A 434 1.82 -22.93 -16.29
C VAL A 434 0.34 -22.67 -16.14
N THR A 435 -0.45 -23.39 -16.93
CA THR A 435 -1.92 -23.46 -16.79
C THR A 435 -2.32 -24.94 -16.99
N PRO A 436 -3.16 -25.52 -16.11
CA PRO A 436 -3.72 -24.91 -14.90
C PRO A 436 -2.67 -24.70 -13.78
N ARG A 437 -2.94 -23.79 -12.83
CA ARG A 437 -2.05 -23.35 -11.75
C ARG A 437 -2.69 -23.61 -10.38
N HIS A 438 -1.91 -24.03 -9.39
CA HIS A 438 -2.42 -24.12 -8.01
C HIS A 438 -2.67 -22.70 -7.46
N THR A 439 -3.59 -22.56 -6.52
CA THR A 439 -3.81 -21.28 -5.84
C THR A 439 -3.83 -21.50 -4.33
N PRO A 440 -2.94 -20.84 -3.56
CA PRO A 440 -2.84 -21.02 -2.12
C PRO A 440 -3.91 -20.29 -1.32
N ARG A 441 -4.77 -19.49 -1.98
CA ARG A 441 -5.96 -18.89 -1.36
C ARG A 441 -5.54 -18.03 -0.14
N VAL A 442 -4.57 -17.14 -0.34
CA VAL A 442 -3.92 -16.32 0.71
C VAL A 442 -4.77 -15.14 1.21
N LEU A 443 -5.80 -14.72 0.48
CA LEU A 443 -6.69 -13.65 0.94
C LEU A 443 -7.63 -14.14 2.07
N VAL A 444 -8.24 -13.21 2.80
CA VAL A 444 -8.99 -13.47 4.06
C VAL A 444 -10.11 -14.51 3.92
N ASP A 445 -10.74 -14.58 2.75
CA ASP A 445 -11.78 -15.57 2.39
C ASP A 445 -11.28 -16.63 1.39
N GLY A 446 -9.99 -16.60 1.07
CA GLY A 446 -9.39 -17.39 0.01
C GLY A 446 -9.82 -16.96 -1.40
N ALA A 447 -10.32 -15.74 -1.61
CA ALA A 447 -10.83 -15.35 -2.92
C ALA A 447 -9.77 -15.07 -4.00
N ASP A 448 -8.47 -15.16 -3.71
CA ASP A 448 -7.46 -15.06 -4.77
C ASP A 448 -7.55 -16.25 -5.72
N SER A 449 -7.34 -15.96 -7.01
CA SER A 449 -7.35 -16.93 -8.11
C SER A 449 -6.10 -16.80 -9.00
N ILE A 450 -5.10 -16.01 -8.57
CA ILE A 450 -3.93 -15.62 -9.39
C ILE A 450 -2.58 -15.89 -8.70
N GLY A 451 -2.58 -16.57 -7.55
CA GLY A 451 -1.38 -16.90 -6.78
C GLY A 451 -0.94 -15.80 -5.80
N VAL A 452 0.10 -16.10 -5.01
CA VAL A 452 0.56 -15.25 -3.90
C VAL A 452 1.00 -13.86 -4.36
N PHE A 453 1.82 -13.81 -5.43
CA PHE A 453 2.37 -12.55 -5.91
C PHE A 453 1.26 -11.60 -6.38
N GLY A 454 0.31 -12.11 -7.17
CA GLY A 454 -0.80 -11.30 -7.65
C GLY A 454 -1.72 -10.81 -6.52
N ALA A 455 -1.95 -11.66 -5.51
CA ALA A 455 -2.73 -11.28 -4.32
C ALA A 455 -2.07 -10.11 -3.55
N LEU A 456 -0.73 -10.15 -3.37
CA LEU A 456 0.02 -9.08 -2.70
C LEU A 456 0.11 -7.80 -3.55
N ALA A 457 0.38 -7.93 -4.85
CA ALA A 457 0.51 -6.80 -5.76
C ALA A 457 -0.78 -5.98 -5.92
N ARG A 458 -1.95 -6.60 -5.70
CA ARG A 458 -3.25 -5.92 -5.73
C ARG A 458 -3.30 -4.72 -4.78
N VAL A 459 -2.72 -4.83 -3.60
CA VAL A 459 -2.81 -3.75 -2.59
C VAL A 459 -2.09 -2.51 -3.08
N TYR A 460 -0.88 -2.65 -3.62
CA TYR A 460 -0.12 -1.56 -4.21
C TYR A 460 -0.88 -0.85 -5.34
N LEU A 461 -1.52 -1.60 -6.23
CA LEU A 461 -2.42 -1.04 -7.25
C LEU A 461 -3.57 -0.26 -6.61
N ASN A 462 -4.22 -0.84 -5.60
CA ASN A 462 -5.35 -0.21 -4.92
C ASN A 462 -4.97 1.06 -4.14
N ILE A 463 -3.71 1.20 -3.71
CA ILE A 463 -3.21 2.42 -3.08
C ILE A 463 -2.51 3.37 -4.06
N GLY A 464 -2.62 3.13 -5.37
CA GLY A 464 -2.28 4.12 -6.40
C GLY A 464 -0.97 3.92 -7.15
N THR A 465 -0.37 2.73 -7.14
CA THR A 465 0.77 2.45 -8.03
C THR A 465 0.39 2.68 -9.49
N PHE A 466 1.34 3.22 -10.27
CA PHE A 466 1.21 3.52 -11.69
C PHE A 466 0.05 4.50 -12.03
N PRO A 467 0.02 5.70 -11.39
CA PRO A 467 -1.05 6.70 -11.53
C PRO A 467 -1.35 7.13 -12.97
N GLU A 468 -0.38 7.02 -13.86
CA GLU A 468 -0.50 7.47 -15.24
C GLU A 468 -1.60 6.71 -15.99
N GLU A 469 -1.87 5.46 -15.62
CA GLU A 469 -3.00 4.69 -16.17
C GLU A 469 -4.34 5.12 -15.58
N TRP A 470 -4.36 5.55 -14.31
CA TRP A 470 -5.55 6.05 -13.61
C TRP A 470 -6.00 7.41 -14.13
N ALA A 471 -5.04 8.28 -14.49
CA ALA A 471 -5.30 9.63 -14.97
C ALA A 471 -5.75 9.71 -16.43
N ARG A 472 -5.90 8.59 -17.15
CA ARG A 472 -6.27 8.58 -18.58
C ARG A 472 -7.74 8.96 -18.82
N PRO A 473 -8.03 9.95 -19.69
CA PRO A 473 -9.39 10.19 -20.18
C PRO A 473 -9.91 8.98 -21.00
N PRO A 474 -11.20 8.59 -20.89
CA PRO A 474 -12.30 9.22 -20.16
C PRO A 474 -12.60 8.51 -18.82
N ARG A 475 -11.60 7.95 -18.14
CA ARG A 475 -11.77 7.20 -16.87
C ARG A 475 -11.92 8.14 -15.66
N THR A 476 -12.78 9.15 -15.78
CA THR A 476 -13.12 10.02 -14.66
C THR A 476 -13.83 9.18 -13.59
N THR A 477 -13.09 8.95 -12.51
CA THR A 477 -13.60 8.52 -11.22
C THR A 477 -14.84 9.36 -10.86
N ALA A 478 -15.91 8.65 -10.48
CA ALA A 478 -17.21 9.12 -10.04
C ALA A 478 -18.37 9.30 -11.06
N SER A 479 -18.20 9.14 -12.39
CA SER A 479 -19.40 9.14 -13.27
C SER A 479 -19.46 8.13 -14.42
N ARG A 480 -18.38 7.40 -14.76
CA ARG A 480 -18.46 6.29 -15.74
C ARG A 480 -17.50 5.16 -15.41
N ILE A 481 -17.84 4.34 -14.42
CA ILE A 481 -17.25 3.00 -14.29
C ILE A 481 -18.05 2.07 -15.22
N SER A 482 -17.74 2.17 -16.50
CA SER A 482 -18.31 1.33 -17.56
C SER A 482 -17.46 0.07 -17.72
N ARG A 483 -17.92 -1.06 -17.15
CA ARG A 483 -17.76 -2.46 -17.62
C ARG A 483 -16.42 -2.92 -18.24
N ARG A 484 -15.27 -2.33 -17.90
CA ARG A 484 -13.95 -2.87 -18.22
C ARG A 484 -13.13 -2.93 -16.95
N SER A 485 -13.20 -4.08 -16.27
CA SER A 485 -12.28 -4.40 -15.17
C SER A 485 -10.85 -4.38 -15.68
N LEU A 486 -9.96 -3.70 -14.94
CA LEU A 486 -8.55 -4.06 -14.74
C LEU A 486 -7.81 -4.61 -15.97
N ARG A 487 -7.22 -3.70 -16.76
CA ARG A 487 -6.04 -4.04 -17.57
C ARG A 487 -4.84 -4.04 -16.64
N THR A 488 -4.30 -5.20 -16.33
CA THR A 488 -2.98 -5.30 -15.70
C THR A 488 -1.92 -4.99 -16.78
N PRO A 489 -1.10 -3.94 -16.66
CA PRO A 489 0.03 -3.76 -17.56
C PRO A 489 1.14 -4.71 -17.09
N ALA A 490 1.36 -5.77 -17.86
CA ALA A 490 2.62 -6.49 -17.80
C ALA A 490 3.76 -5.50 -18.10
N ARG A 491 4.76 -5.44 -17.22
CA ARG A 491 6.00 -4.67 -17.39
C ARG A 491 6.51 -4.78 -18.83
N ARG A 492 6.95 -3.65 -19.41
CA ARG A 492 7.78 -3.67 -20.61
C ARG A 492 9.00 -4.55 -20.33
N ARG A 493 9.36 -5.38 -21.32
CA ARG A 493 10.63 -6.10 -21.38
C ARG A 493 11.77 -5.13 -21.10
N ALA A 494 12.55 -5.37 -20.03
CA ALA A 494 13.97 -5.05 -20.07
C ALA A 494 14.56 -5.69 -21.35
N PRO A 495 15.46 -5.03 -22.09
CA PRO A 495 16.15 -5.70 -23.18
C PRO A 495 16.84 -6.91 -22.59
N ALA A 496 16.54 -8.09 -23.13
CA ALA A 496 17.18 -9.33 -22.75
C ALA A 496 18.69 -9.15 -22.95
N SER A 497 19.43 -8.92 -21.86
CA SER A 497 20.85 -9.20 -21.84
C SER A 497 20.96 -10.72 -21.98
N ARG A 498 21.19 -11.17 -23.22
CA ARG A 498 21.67 -12.52 -23.49
C ARG A 498 22.97 -12.68 -22.72
N HIS A 499 22.97 -13.50 -21.68
CA HIS A 499 24.19 -14.15 -21.22
C HIS A 499 23.94 -15.64 -21.04
N ARG A 500 24.95 -16.38 -21.49
CA ARG A 500 25.09 -17.83 -21.39
C ARG A 500 25.15 -18.28 -19.93
#